data_AF-A0A937YUR3-F1
#
_entry.id   AF-A0A937YUR3-F1
#
_cell.length_a   1.000
_cell.length_b   1.000
_cell.length_c   1.000
_cell.angle_alpha   90.00
_cell.angle_beta   90.00
_cell.angle_gamma   90.00
#
_symmetry.space_group_name_H-M   'P 1'
#
loop_
_entity.id
_entity.type
_entity.pdbx_description
1 polymer ?
#
loop_
_entity_poly.entity_id
_entity_poly.type
_entity_poly.pdbx_seq_one_letter_code
_entity_poly.pdbx_strand_id
1 'polypeptide(L)'
;MIYYWLYPPESYIYSIEYTDGGHLFNSFAPTYFGSDIGYKLYLWDDTTWAFEADILPTLTAYVFDDPGVDKFQLRVYDFDDDAFVKAPTAFILGVTFASPGRFTGSIALLNSDGSPVHVSEPGSLWLLGLGVVWLVYRGRRQR
;
A
#
# COMPACT_ATOMS: atom_id res chain seq x y z
N MET A 1 26.71 -5.96 25.24
CA MET A 1 26.38 -5.85 23.81
C MET A 1 25.02 -5.20 23.74
N ILE A 2 25.00 -3.91 23.42
CA ILE A 2 23.78 -3.09 23.40
C ILE A 2 23.16 -3.28 22.02
N TYR A 3 22.04 -3.99 21.96
CA TYR A 3 21.24 -4.07 20.74
C TYR A 3 20.47 -2.75 20.62
N TYR A 4 20.92 -1.88 19.72
CA TYR A 4 20.06 -0.82 19.20
C TYR A 4 19.06 -1.50 18.28
N TRP A 5 17.87 -1.80 18.79
CA TRP A 5 16.71 -1.96 17.94
C TRP A 5 16.40 -0.56 17.40
N LEU A 6 16.82 -0.28 16.17
CA LEU A 6 16.17 0.75 15.37
C LEU A 6 14.76 0.22 15.14
N TYR A 7 13.82 0.60 16.01
CA TYR A 7 12.41 0.66 15.67
C TYR A 7 12.32 1.32 14.29
N PRO A 8 11.82 0.67 13.23
CA PRO A 8 11.01 1.46 12.33
C PRO A 8 9.71 1.74 13.11
N PRO A 9 9.38 3.01 13.41
CA PRO A 9 7.97 3.32 13.57
C PRO A 9 7.30 3.07 12.20
N GLU A 10 6.01 3.28 12.10
CA GLU A 10 5.26 3.37 10.83
C GLU A 10 4.46 2.11 10.52
N SER A 11 3.28 2.10 11.11
CA SER A 11 2.08 1.59 10.47
C SER A 11 1.97 2.12 9.03
N TYR A 12 1.71 1.23 8.07
CA TYR A 12 1.46 1.62 6.69
C TYR A 12 -0.02 1.91 6.47
N ILE A 13 -0.30 2.83 5.54
CA ILE A 13 -1.64 3.16 5.08
C ILE A 13 -1.75 2.73 3.62
N TYR A 14 -2.73 1.90 3.30
CA TYR A 14 -3.15 1.64 1.93
C TYR A 14 -4.29 2.60 1.59
N SER A 15 -4.05 3.55 0.69
CA SER A 15 -5.07 4.48 0.19
C SER A 15 -5.58 4.02 -1.17
N ILE A 16 -6.90 3.91 -1.29
CA ILE A 16 -7.58 3.48 -2.51
C ILE A 16 -8.65 4.51 -2.84
N GLU A 17 -8.53 5.11 -4.02
CA GLU A 17 -9.30 6.29 -4.38
C GLU A 17 -9.68 6.23 -5.86
N TYR A 18 -10.92 6.61 -6.18
CA TYR A 18 -11.30 6.92 -7.56
C TYR A 18 -10.82 8.32 -7.97
N THR A 19 -10.14 8.42 -9.11
CA THR A 19 -9.53 9.67 -9.57
C THR A 19 -10.52 10.59 -10.29
N ASP A 20 -11.61 10.05 -10.82
CA ASP A 20 -12.59 10.78 -11.64
C ASP A 20 -13.97 10.94 -10.97
N GLY A 21 -14.15 10.44 -9.74
CA GLY A 21 -15.39 10.53 -8.97
C GLY A 21 -16.61 9.84 -9.60
N GLY A 22 -16.42 9.04 -10.66
CA GLY A 22 -17.53 8.51 -11.48
C GLY A 22 -18.07 7.15 -11.03
N HIS A 23 -17.34 6.43 -10.18
CA HIS A 23 -17.69 5.08 -9.75
C HIS A 23 -17.40 4.90 -8.25
N LEU A 24 -18.22 4.08 -7.59
CA LEU A 24 -18.10 3.77 -6.18
C LEU A 24 -17.60 2.33 -6.00
N PHE A 25 -16.81 2.11 -4.96
CA PHE A 25 -16.48 0.80 -4.44
C PHE A 25 -17.66 0.25 -3.64
N ASN A 26 -18.05 -0.98 -3.93
CA ASN A 26 -19.13 -1.69 -3.25
C ASN A 26 -18.59 -2.63 -2.16
N SER A 27 -17.41 -3.21 -2.36
CA SER A 27 -16.76 -4.02 -1.34
C SER A 27 -15.25 -4.11 -1.55
N PHE A 28 -14.54 -4.53 -0.50
CA PHE A 28 -13.15 -4.94 -0.61
C PHE A 28 -12.89 -6.22 0.21
N ALA A 29 -11.91 -7.01 -0.21
CA ALA A 29 -11.42 -8.16 0.54
C ALA A 29 -9.93 -7.96 0.86
N PRO A 30 -9.54 -7.86 2.14
CA PRO A 30 -8.13 -7.86 2.52
C PRO A 30 -7.53 -9.25 2.30
N THR A 31 -6.29 -9.30 1.79
CA THR A 31 -5.57 -10.57 1.66
C THR A 31 -5.18 -11.09 3.06
N TYR A 32 -5.43 -12.38 3.32
CA TYR A 32 -4.98 -13.03 4.55
C TYR A 32 -3.54 -13.52 4.42
N PHE A 33 -2.66 -13.07 5.32
CA PHE A 33 -1.22 -13.40 5.32
C PHE A 33 -0.82 -14.44 6.37
N GLY A 34 -1.77 -15.11 7.02
CA GLY A 34 -1.45 -16.17 7.98
C GLY A 34 -0.94 -15.69 9.33
N SER A 35 -1.23 -14.43 9.70
CA SER A 35 -0.87 -13.80 10.97
C SER A 35 -2.04 -13.00 11.53
N ASP A 36 -2.02 -12.74 12.85
CA ASP A 36 -2.98 -11.88 13.56
C ASP A 36 -2.72 -10.39 13.28
N ILE A 37 -2.71 -10.01 12.00
CA ILE A 37 -2.64 -8.60 11.58
C ILE A 37 -4.07 -8.09 11.41
N GLY A 38 -4.42 -6.94 11.97
CA GLY A 38 -5.69 -6.26 11.74
C GLY A 38 -5.55 -5.05 10.82
N TYR A 39 -6.67 -4.57 10.29
CA TYR A 39 -6.74 -3.30 9.55
C TYR A 39 -7.79 -2.40 10.16
N LYS A 40 -7.46 -1.12 10.37
CA LYS A 40 -8.45 -0.09 10.65
C LYS A 40 -8.94 0.48 9.33
N LEU A 41 -10.23 0.37 9.06
CA LEU A 41 -10.90 0.97 7.92
C LEU A 41 -11.24 2.42 8.23
N TYR A 42 -10.88 3.29 7.29
CA TYR A 42 -11.28 4.69 7.29
C TYR A 42 -11.99 5.04 5.98
N LEU A 43 -13.06 5.81 6.09
CA LEU A 43 -13.82 6.32 4.96
C LEU A 43 -13.61 7.84 4.86
N TRP A 44 -13.66 8.36 3.63
CA TRP A 44 -13.59 9.79 3.40
C TRP A 44 -14.98 10.41 3.57
N ASP A 45 -15.09 11.47 4.38
CA ASP A 45 -16.36 12.18 4.65
C ASP A 45 -16.48 13.55 3.93
N ASP A 46 -15.73 13.72 2.82
CA ASP A 46 -15.47 14.98 2.12
C ASP A 46 -14.47 15.93 2.79
N THR A 47 -14.18 15.76 4.08
CA THR A 47 -13.29 16.67 4.84
C THR A 47 -12.13 15.97 5.53
N THR A 48 -12.36 14.79 6.08
CA THR A 48 -11.43 14.03 6.90
C THR A 48 -11.64 12.53 6.71
N TRP A 49 -10.65 11.76 7.16
CA TRP A 49 -10.74 10.30 7.25
C TRP A 49 -11.43 9.91 8.56
N ALA A 50 -12.65 9.42 8.46
CA ALA A 50 -13.44 8.92 9.59
C ALA A 50 -13.19 7.43 9.80
N PHE A 51 -12.96 7.01 11.05
CA PHE A 51 -12.85 5.59 11.38
C PHE A 51 -14.21 4.90 11.23
N GLU A 52 -14.23 3.77 10.54
CA GLU A 52 -15.43 3.00 10.26
C GLU A 52 -15.45 1.70 11.08
N ALA A 53 -14.42 0.86 10.92
CA ALA A 53 -14.40 -0.46 11.51
C ALA A 53 -12.99 -1.02 11.68
N ASP A 54 -12.84 -1.94 12.63
CA ASP A 54 -11.72 -2.88 12.68
C ASP A 54 -12.03 -4.07 11.77
N ILE A 55 -11.12 -4.35 10.84
CA ILE A 55 -11.25 -5.36 9.80
C ILE A 55 -10.22 -6.44 10.06
N LEU A 56 -10.71 -7.66 10.23
CA LEU A 56 -9.87 -8.84 10.31
C LEU A 56 -9.59 -9.35 8.89
N PRO A 57 -8.36 -9.81 8.60
CA PRO A 57 -8.06 -10.46 7.34
C PRO A 57 -8.80 -11.79 7.31
N THR A 58 -9.94 -11.81 6.64
CA THR A 58 -10.71 -13.02 6.38
C THR A 58 -10.90 -13.16 4.88
N LEU A 59 -11.32 -14.34 4.42
CA LEU A 59 -11.69 -14.53 3.01
C LEU A 59 -13.02 -13.86 2.65
N THR A 60 -13.69 -13.23 3.61
CA THR A 60 -14.98 -12.57 3.43
C THR A 60 -14.75 -11.10 3.10
N ALA A 61 -15.38 -10.62 2.03
CA ALA A 61 -15.34 -9.21 1.68
C ALA A 61 -16.11 -8.37 2.70
N TYR A 62 -15.57 -7.20 3.04
CA TYR A 62 -16.31 -6.15 3.71
C TYR A 62 -17.13 -5.39 2.66
N VAL A 63 -18.44 -5.33 2.85
CA VAL A 63 -19.41 -4.67 1.95
C VAL A 63 -19.71 -3.29 2.51
N PHE A 64 -19.54 -2.26 1.69
CA PHE A 64 -19.92 -0.90 2.03
C PHE A 64 -21.43 -0.74 1.93
N ASP A 65 -21.99 0.20 2.70
CA ASP A 65 -23.40 0.55 2.58
C ASP A 65 -23.71 1.19 1.22
N ASP A 66 -24.94 1.03 0.73
CA ASP A 66 -25.40 1.67 -0.50
C ASP A 66 -25.29 3.21 -0.38
N PRO A 67 -24.75 3.92 -1.39
CA PRO A 67 -24.41 3.47 -2.74
C PRO A 67 -22.96 2.95 -2.95
N GLY A 68 -22.19 2.80 -1.87
CA GLY A 68 -20.75 2.52 -1.87
C GLY A 68 -19.92 3.77 -1.55
N VAL A 69 -18.59 3.65 -1.64
CA VAL A 69 -17.63 4.71 -1.29
C VAL A 69 -16.72 5.06 -2.45
N ASP A 70 -16.31 6.32 -2.57
CA ASP A 70 -15.37 6.80 -3.59
C ASP A 70 -13.90 6.63 -3.16
N LYS A 71 -13.65 6.66 -1.85
CA LYS A 71 -12.33 6.57 -1.24
C LYS A 71 -12.37 5.80 0.08
N PHE A 72 -11.38 4.96 0.30
CA PHE A 72 -11.18 4.29 1.59
C PHE A 72 -9.70 4.09 1.87
N GLN A 73 -9.36 4.03 3.16
CA GLN A 73 -8.03 3.74 3.66
C GLN A 73 -8.04 2.52 4.57
N LEU A 74 -7.02 1.68 4.45
CA LEU A 74 -6.74 0.62 5.40
C LEU A 74 -5.42 0.93 6.11
N ARG A 75 -5.45 0.99 7.43
CA ARG A 75 -4.25 1.18 8.27
C ARG A 75 -3.94 -0.11 8.99
N VAL A 76 -2.74 -0.63 8.76
CA VAL A 76 -2.29 -1.88 9.39
C VAL A 76 -2.09 -1.64 10.88
N TYR A 77 -2.58 -2.55 11.69
CA TYR A 77 -2.21 -2.65 13.10
C TYR A 77 -1.93 -4.10 13.46
N ASP A 78 -1.00 -4.31 14.38
CA ASP A 78 -0.72 -5.63 14.94
C ASP A 78 -1.51 -5.83 16.22
N PHE A 79 -2.02 -7.05 16.44
CA PHE A 79 -2.62 -7.43 17.72
C PHE A 79 -1.55 -7.84 18.74
N ASP A 80 -0.40 -8.34 18.28
CA ASP A 80 0.74 -8.74 19.09
C ASP A 80 1.92 -7.84 18.73
N ASP A 81 2.11 -6.77 19.50
CA ASP A 81 3.11 -5.67 19.39
C ASP A 81 4.59 -6.08 19.11
N ASP A 82 4.87 -7.38 18.99
CA ASP A 82 6.17 -8.02 18.78
C ASP A 82 6.35 -8.69 17.39
N ALA A 83 5.31 -8.81 16.56
CA ALA A 83 5.37 -9.51 15.28
C ALA A 83 5.60 -8.54 14.09
N PHE A 84 6.84 -8.10 13.92
CA PHE A 84 7.37 -7.42 12.72
C PHE A 84 6.52 -7.68 11.46
N VAL A 85 5.77 -6.67 10.99
CA VAL A 85 4.95 -6.75 9.77
C VAL A 85 5.89 -7.01 8.59
N LYS A 86 6.15 -8.29 8.31
CA LYS A 86 7.14 -8.75 7.32
C LYS A 86 6.70 -8.57 5.86
N ALA A 87 5.59 -7.89 5.59
CA ALA A 87 5.12 -7.71 4.24
C ALA A 87 4.43 -6.35 4.01
N PRO A 88 5.20 -5.25 3.85
CA PRO A 88 4.66 -3.99 3.34
C PRO A 88 4.18 -4.07 1.87
N THR A 89 4.41 -5.20 1.18
CA THR A 89 3.96 -5.46 -0.19
C THR A 89 2.69 -6.32 -0.25
N ALA A 90 1.99 -6.47 0.86
CA ALA A 90 0.74 -7.19 0.98
C ALA A 90 -0.36 -6.45 0.21
N PHE A 91 -0.65 -6.84 -1.03
CA PHE A 91 -1.71 -6.23 -1.82
C PHE A 91 -3.10 -6.58 -1.26
N ILE A 92 -4.01 -5.60 -1.26
CA ILE A 92 -5.45 -5.84 -1.14
C ILE A 92 -5.90 -6.52 -2.44
N LEU A 93 -6.38 -7.76 -2.37
CA LEU A 93 -6.87 -8.51 -3.53
C LEU A 93 -8.40 -8.60 -3.45
N GLY A 94 -9.08 -7.77 -4.25
CA GLY A 94 -10.51 -7.93 -4.52
C GLY A 94 -11.35 -6.74 -4.09
N VAL A 95 -11.27 -5.64 -4.84
CA VAL A 95 -12.28 -4.56 -4.80
C VAL A 95 -13.38 -4.89 -5.81
N THR A 96 -14.63 -4.66 -5.41
CA THR A 96 -15.78 -4.71 -6.33
C THR A 96 -16.37 -3.32 -6.50
N PHE A 97 -16.91 -3.05 -7.69
CA PHE A 97 -17.48 -1.76 -8.06
C PHE A 97 -19.00 -1.82 -7.99
N ALA A 98 -19.61 -0.74 -7.50
CA ALA A 98 -21.07 -0.58 -7.44
C ALA A 98 -21.72 -0.48 -8.84
N SER A 99 -20.93 -0.22 -9.88
CA SER A 99 -21.40 -0.16 -11.26
C SER A 99 -20.36 -0.70 -12.26
N PRO A 100 -20.79 -1.20 -13.43
CA PRO A 100 -19.87 -1.54 -14.52
C PRO A 100 -19.11 -0.30 -15.01
N GLY A 101 -17.81 -0.44 -15.28
CA GLY A 101 -16.99 0.67 -15.74
C GLY A 101 -15.52 0.28 -15.86
N ARG A 102 -14.70 1.24 -16.28
CA ARG A 102 -13.24 1.12 -16.21
C ARG A 102 -12.77 1.70 -14.89
N PHE A 103 -11.90 1.00 -14.19
CA PHE A 103 -11.20 1.57 -13.05
C PHE A 103 -10.20 2.63 -13.52
N THR A 104 -10.37 3.85 -13.05
CA THR A 104 -9.51 5.02 -13.31
C THR A 104 -8.88 5.53 -12.01
N GLY A 105 -9.11 4.83 -10.90
CA GLY A 105 -8.59 5.17 -9.59
C GLY A 105 -7.09 4.90 -9.42
N SER A 106 -6.60 5.28 -8.26
CA SER A 106 -5.22 5.03 -7.82
C SER A 106 -5.22 4.16 -6.56
N ILE A 107 -4.16 3.37 -6.45
CA ILE A 107 -3.85 2.57 -5.26
C ILE A 107 -2.44 3.00 -4.84
N ALA A 108 -2.31 3.51 -3.62
CA ALA A 108 -1.05 4.00 -3.10
C ALA A 108 -0.75 3.39 -1.72
N LEU A 109 0.52 3.06 -1.51
CA LEU A 109 1.05 2.74 -0.20
C LEU A 109 1.68 4.02 0.38
N LEU A 110 1.24 4.41 1.55
CA LEU A 110 1.69 5.61 2.26
C LEU A 110 2.30 5.21 3.62
N ASN A 111 3.28 6.00 4.05
CA ASN A 111 3.79 5.99 5.42
C ASN A 111 2.69 6.45 6.39
N SER A 112 2.93 6.28 7.70
CA SER A 112 1.97 6.66 8.75
C SER A 112 1.60 8.15 8.75
N ASP A 113 2.48 9.01 8.20
CA ASP A 113 2.27 10.45 8.04
C ASP A 113 1.54 10.84 6.75
N GLY A 114 1.14 9.84 5.93
CA GLY A 114 0.47 10.04 4.64
C GLY A 114 1.41 10.35 3.47
N SER A 115 2.74 10.36 3.68
CA SER A 115 3.70 10.51 2.59
C SER A 115 3.83 9.22 1.77
N PRO A 116 4.08 9.30 0.44
CA PRO A 116 4.28 8.10 -0.38
C PRO A 116 5.45 7.25 0.11
N VAL A 117 5.27 5.91 0.14
CA VAL A 117 6.38 5.00 0.41
C VAL A 117 7.35 5.02 -0.76
N HIS A 118 8.56 5.52 -0.52
CA HIS A 118 9.64 5.47 -1.49
C HIS A 118 10.38 4.14 -1.39
N VAL A 119 10.19 3.27 -2.39
CA VAL A 119 11.06 2.11 -2.55
C VAL A 119 12.37 2.58 -3.15
N SER A 120 13.46 2.45 -2.39
CA SER A 120 14.80 2.76 -2.87
C SER A 120 15.05 2.10 -4.22
N GLU A 121 15.55 2.90 -5.16
CA GLU A 121 15.88 2.42 -6.50
C GLU A 121 16.80 1.20 -6.43
N PRO A 122 16.54 0.15 -7.24
CA PRO A 122 17.38 -1.03 -7.24
C PRO A 122 18.84 -0.66 -7.55
N GLY A 123 19.77 -1.23 -6.78
CA GLY A 123 21.21 -1.05 -7.01
C GLY A 123 21.68 -1.46 -8.43
N SER A 124 20.83 -2.17 -9.19
CA SER A 124 21.05 -2.47 -10.60
C SER A 124 21.17 -1.22 -11.49
N LEU A 125 20.57 -0.09 -11.13
CA LEU A 125 20.76 1.16 -11.87
C LEU A 125 22.20 1.67 -11.78
N TRP A 126 22.83 1.52 -10.62
CA TRP A 126 24.26 1.79 -10.47
C TRP A 126 25.12 0.84 -11.30
N LEU A 127 24.77 -0.45 -11.34
CA LEU A 127 25.48 -1.43 -12.18
C LEU A 127 25.35 -1.14 -13.68
N LEU A 128 24.16 -0.71 -14.13
CA LEU A 128 23.95 -0.22 -15.50
C LEU A 128 24.82 1.01 -15.78
N GLY A 129 24.83 1.98 -14.87
CA GLY A 129 25.67 3.17 -14.97
C GLY A 129 27.16 2.83 -15.08
N LEU A 130 27.66 1.96 -14.21
CA LEU A 130 29.06 1.50 -14.23
C LEU A 130 29.39 0.71 -15.51
N GLY A 131 28.46 -0.12 -15.99
CA GLY A 131 28.62 -0.88 -17.23
C GLY A 131 28.77 0.03 -18.45
N VAL A 132 27.95 1.08 -18.56
CA VAL A 132 28.03 2.07 -19.64
C VAL A 132 29.35 2.85 -19.57
N VAL A 133 29.75 3.30 -18.38
CA VAL A 133 31.03 4.01 -18.19
C VAL A 133 32.22 3.16 -18.63
N TRP A 134 32.22 1.86 -18.30
CA TRP A 134 33.28 0.94 -18.70
C TRP A 134 33.33 0.71 -20.22
N LEU A 135 32.17 0.55 -20.86
CA LEU A 135 32.09 0.41 -22.33
C LEU A 135 32.62 1.65 -23.06
N VAL A 136 32.29 2.85 -22.58
CA VAL A 136 32.79 4.12 -23.12
C VAL A 136 34.31 4.23 -22.92
N TYR A 137 34.81 3.88 -21.73
CA TYR A 137 36.25 3.89 -21.45
C TYR A 137 37.02 2.91 -22.36
N ARG A 138 36.50 1.69 -22.54
CA ARG A 138 37.09 0.69 -23.43
C ARG A 138 37.10 1.14 -24.89
N GLY A 139 36.00 1.72 -25.37
CA GLY A 139 35.89 2.20 -26.75
C GLY A 139 36.84 3.35 -27.09
N ARG A 140 37.18 4.21 -26.11
CA ARG A 140 38.17 5.29 -26.29
C ARG A 140 39.62 4.82 -26.35
N ARG A 141 39.93 3.64 -25.80
CA ARG A 141 41.30 3.10 -25.76
C ARG A 141 41.68 2.29 -27.00
N GLN A 142 40.70 1.93 -27.83
CA GLN A 142 40.90 1.15 -29.07
C GLN A 142 40.93 2.02 -30.35
N ARG A 143 40.84 3.35 -30.20
CA ARG A 143 41.09 4.33 -31.26
C ARG A 143 42.43 5.00 -31.00
#